data_AF-A0A7S2V219-F1
#
_entry.id   AF-A0A7S2V219-F1
#
_cell.length_a   1.000
_cell.length_b   1.000
_cell.length_c   1.000
_cell.angle_alpha   90.00
_cell.angle_beta   90.00
_cell.angle_gamma   90.00
#
_symmetry.space_group_name_H-M   'P 1'
#
loop_
_entity.id
_entity.type
_entity.pdbx_description
1 polymer ?
#
loop_
_entity_poly.entity_id
_entity_poly.type
_entity_poly.pdbx_seq_one_letter_code
_entity_poly.pdbx_strand_id
1 'polypeptide(L)'
;MHSSLLLAILVIINIHDFFSFALENRRFPDHGKGHFIGIAADRKNQTPTSADCYLEWIAQPVDHFSFEAEGGTFLQRYFVCDRYWQPQRPDGSPGPIFFYVGNEADVTLYVNATGLMWENAADFGALIVFAEHRYYGQSVP
;
A
#
# COMPACT_ATOMS: atom_id res chain seq x y z
N MET A 1 0.47 19.69 50.20
CA MET A 1 -0.04 19.86 48.82
C MET A 1 1.14 20.31 47.95
N HIS A 2 1.22 19.87 46.69
CA HIS A 2 2.33 19.99 45.72
C HIS A 2 3.22 18.74 45.59
N SER A 3 2.66 17.70 44.99
CA SER A 3 3.38 16.55 44.41
C SER A 3 2.60 16.04 43.20
N SER A 4 2.60 16.78 42.08
CA SER A 4 1.96 16.32 40.83
C SER A 4 2.51 16.96 39.54
N LEU A 5 3.77 17.43 39.51
CA LEU A 5 4.33 18.09 38.31
C LEU A 5 5.55 17.42 37.69
N LEU A 6 5.98 16.24 38.18
CA LEU A 6 7.17 15.55 37.64
C LEU A 6 6.87 14.40 36.66
N LEU A 7 5.60 14.03 36.43
CA LEU A 7 5.28 12.93 35.50
C LEU A 7 5.04 13.35 34.05
N ALA A 8 4.95 14.65 33.75
CA ALA A 8 4.66 15.16 32.40
C ALA A 8 5.92 15.38 31.54
N ILE A 9 7.12 15.40 32.13
CA ILE A 9 8.37 15.69 31.40
C ILE A 9 9.06 14.42 30.88
N LEU A 10 8.68 13.23 31.35
CA LEU A 10 9.30 11.97 30.92
C LEU A 10 8.72 11.37 29.62
N VAL A 11 7.66 11.93 29.05
CA VAL A 11 7.03 11.42 27.82
C VAL A 11 7.57 12.13 26.56
N ILE A 12 8.18 13.30 26.68
CA ILE A 12 8.59 14.12 25.52
C ILE A 12 10.02 13.79 25.03
N ILE A 13 10.84 13.08 25.81
CA ILE A 13 12.22 12.75 25.43
C ILE A 13 12.31 11.54 24.45
N ASN A 14 11.23 10.78 24.23
CA ASN A 14 11.29 9.57 23.39
C ASN A 14 10.99 9.76 21.89
N ILE A 15 10.73 10.98 21.40
CA ILE A 15 10.38 11.19 19.97
C ILE A 15 11.48 11.90 19.18
N HIS A 16 12.35 12.69 19.84
CA HIS A 16 13.46 13.37 19.12
C HIS A 16 14.68 12.47 18.90
N ASP A 17 14.99 11.55 19.83
CA ASP A 17 16.18 10.70 19.70
C ASP A 17 15.95 9.46 18.81
N PHE A 18 14.70 9.01 18.67
CA PHE A 18 14.37 7.93 17.73
C PHE A 18 14.50 8.38 16.26
N PHE A 19 14.34 9.68 15.99
CA PHE A 19 14.46 10.25 14.65
C PHE A 19 15.92 10.41 14.21
N SER A 20 16.86 10.54 15.16
CA SER A 20 18.29 10.69 14.85
C SER A 20 18.99 9.34 14.63
N PHE A 21 18.58 8.28 15.33
CA PHE A 21 19.14 6.93 15.13
C PHE A 21 18.75 6.31 13.76
N ALA A 22 17.57 6.66 13.23
CA ALA A 22 17.11 6.18 11.93
C ALA A 22 17.80 6.85 10.73
N LEU A 23 18.54 7.95 10.93
CA LEU A 23 19.25 8.68 9.87
C LEU A 23 20.76 8.39 9.83
N GLU A 24 21.37 7.92 10.91
CA GLU A 24 22.83 7.65 10.96
C GLU A 24 23.24 6.36 10.24
N ASN A 25 22.32 5.38 10.09
CA ASN A 25 22.67 4.06 9.55
C ASN A 25 22.34 3.83 8.06
N ARG A 26 21.89 4.85 7.33
CA ARG A 26 21.88 4.78 5.85
C ARG A 26 23.18 5.35 5.29
N ARG A 27 24.25 4.55 5.32
CA ARG A 27 25.31 4.71 4.32
C ARG A 27 24.70 4.38 2.96
N PHE A 28 24.26 5.41 2.25
CA PHE A 28 24.00 5.32 0.82
C PHE A 28 25.30 4.90 0.13
N PRO A 29 25.30 3.83 -0.69
CA PRO A 29 26.45 3.53 -1.51
C PRO A 29 26.65 4.67 -2.52
N ASP A 30 27.86 5.24 -2.53
CA ASP A 30 28.30 6.21 -3.53
C ASP A 30 28.38 5.52 -4.90
N HIS A 31 27.42 5.82 -5.78
CA HIS A 31 27.45 5.34 -7.15
C HIS A 31 28.42 6.21 -7.97
N GLY A 32 29.64 5.70 -8.08
CA GLY A 32 30.70 6.20 -8.94
C GLY A 32 30.27 6.40 -10.39
N LYS A 33 30.75 7.52 -10.91
CA LYS A 33 30.80 8.04 -12.28
C LYS A 33 30.71 7.00 -13.42
N GLY A 34 29.66 7.14 -14.23
CA GLY A 34 29.69 7.24 -15.70
C GLY A 34 30.26 6.10 -16.55
N HIS A 35 29.38 5.28 -17.11
CA HIS A 35 29.61 4.62 -18.40
C HIS A 35 28.25 4.42 -19.12
N PHE A 36 28.03 5.14 -20.21
CA PHE A 36 26.82 5.04 -21.02
C PHE A 36 26.88 3.78 -21.88
N ILE A 37 26.14 2.75 -21.49
CA ILE A 37 25.77 1.59 -22.33
C ILE A 37 24.24 1.60 -22.40
N GLY A 38 23.69 1.40 -23.61
CA GLY A 38 22.26 1.54 -23.90
C GLY A 38 21.36 0.90 -22.84
N ILE A 39 20.47 1.70 -22.26
CA ILE A 39 19.57 1.29 -21.18
C ILE A 39 18.41 0.50 -21.80
N ALA A 40 18.54 -0.83 -21.84
CA ALA A 40 17.39 -1.65 -21.50
C ALA A 40 17.14 -1.39 -20.01
N ALA A 41 16.08 -0.64 -19.68
CA ALA A 41 15.76 -0.32 -18.31
C ALA A 41 15.66 -1.63 -17.52
N ASP A 42 16.48 -1.76 -16.48
CA ASP A 42 16.39 -2.89 -15.57
C ASP A 42 14.99 -2.86 -14.91
N ARG A 43 14.11 -3.77 -15.36
CA ARG A 43 12.73 -3.90 -14.84
C ARG A 43 12.69 -4.13 -13.33
N LYS A 44 13.82 -4.42 -12.68
CA LYS A 44 13.89 -4.61 -11.22
C LYS A 44 13.86 -3.30 -10.42
N ASN A 45 14.16 -2.15 -11.04
CA ASN A 45 14.21 -0.85 -10.35
C ASN A 45 13.02 0.07 -10.66
N GLN A 46 11.99 -0.45 -11.35
CA GLN A 46 10.81 0.32 -11.70
C GLN A 46 9.71 0.03 -10.68
N THR A 47 9.09 1.09 -10.14
CA THR A 47 7.94 0.97 -9.25
C THR A 47 6.83 0.18 -9.96
N PRO A 48 6.29 -0.88 -9.33
CA PRO A 48 5.23 -1.67 -9.93
C PRO A 48 4.04 -0.79 -10.34
N THR A 49 3.44 -1.11 -11.47
CA THR A 49 2.30 -0.35 -12.01
C THR A 49 1.05 -1.22 -12.06
N SER A 50 -0.09 -0.60 -12.36
CA SER A 50 -1.35 -1.32 -12.61
C SER A 50 -1.25 -2.40 -13.71
N ALA A 51 -0.28 -2.31 -14.62
CA ALA A 51 -0.03 -3.35 -15.62
C ALA A 51 0.60 -4.64 -15.04
N ASP A 52 1.19 -4.58 -13.84
CA ASP A 52 1.77 -5.72 -13.13
C ASP A 52 0.76 -6.41 -12.20
N CYS A 53 -0.51 -5.99 -12.22
CA CYS A 53 -1.56 -6.51 -11.36
C CYS A 53 -2.68 -7.17 -12.19
N TYR A 54 -3.39 -8.10 -11.58
CA TYR A 54 -4.62 -8.65 -12.15
C TYR A 54 -5.76 -7.67 -11.91
N LEU A 55 -6.50 -7.34 -12.97
CA LEU A 55 -7.73 -6.55 -12.90
C LEU A 55 -8.90 -7.51 -12.76
N GLU A 56 -9.63 -7.37 -11.66
CA GLU A 56 -10.74 -8.25 -11.30
C GLU A 56 -11.99 -7.43 -10.97
N TRP A 57 -13.14 -8.11 -10.90
CA TRP A 57 -14.44 -7.50 -10.64
C TRP A 57 -15.23 -8.29 -9.61
N ILE A 58 -15.88 -7.58 -8.70
CA ILE A 58 -16.79 -8.17 -7.72
C ILE A 58 -18.18 -7.56 -7.84
N ALA A 59 -19.21 -8.41 -7.88
CA ALA A 59 -20.59 -7.96 -7.82
C ALA A 59 -20.89 -7.44 -6.40
N GLN A 60 -21.36 -6.20 -6.30
CA GLN A 60 -21.74 -5.57 -5.03
C GLN A 60 -23.17 -5.05 -5.11
N PRO A 61 -23.93 -5.09 -4.01
CA PRO A 61 -25.26 -4.49 -3.99
C PRO A 61 -25.14 -2.97 -4.10
N VAL A 62 -26.06 -2.33 -4.83
CA VAL A 62 -26.07 -0.86 -4.94
C VAL A 62 -26.43 -0.23 -3.60
N ASP A 63 -27.33 -0.86 -2.84
CA ASP A 63 -27.77 -0.41 -1.53
C ASP A 63 -27.41 -1.46 -0.45
N HIS A 64 -26.66 -1.04 0.56
CA HIS A 64 -26.28 -1.87 1.71
C HIS A 64 -27.10 -1.54 2.97
N PHE A 65 -27.98 -0.54 2.91
CA PHE A 65 -28.72 0.02 4.04
C PHE A 65 -30.21 -0.33 3.98
N SER A 66 -30.75 -0.59 2.79
CA SER A 66 -32.11 -1.10 2.62
C SER A 66 -32.15 -2.63 2.72
N PHE A 67 -33.14 -3.17 3.43
CA PHE A 67 -33.44 -4.61 3.43
C PHE A 67 -34.42 -5.03 2.32
N GLU A 68 -34.90 -4.07 1.52
CA GLU A 68 -35.80 -4.33 0.40
C GLU A 68 -35.01 -4.87 -0.80
N ALA A 69 -35.59 -5.84 -1.52
CA ALA A 69 -34.89 -6.65 -2.53
C ALA A 69 -34.54 -5.90 -3.84
N GLU A 70 -34.78 -4.59 -3.92
CA GLU A 70 -34.82 -3.85 -5.19
C GLU A 70 -33.52 -3.12 -5.57
N GLY A 71 -32.41 -3.34 -4.86
CA GLY A 71 -31.18 -2.59 -5.07
C GLY A 71 -30.36 -2.97 -6.32
N GLY A 72 -30.56 -4.16 -6.91
CA GLY A 72 -29.67 -4.66 -7.97
C GLY A 72 -28.21 -4.79 -7.52
N THR A 73 -27.33 -5.17 -8.47
CA THR A 73 -25.89 -5.22 -8.23
C THR A 73 -25.13 -4.50 -9.33
N PHE A 74 -23.95 -4.01 -8.98
CA PHE A 74 -22.99 -3.42 -9.92
C PHE A 74 -21.65 -4.12 -9.78
N LEU A 75 -20.82 -4.02 -10.83
CA LEU A 75 -19.46 -4.56 -10.80
C LEU A 75 -18.52 -3.49 -10.24
N GLN A 76 -17.93 -3.79 -9.08
CA GLN A 76 -16.87 -2.99 -8.49
C GLN A 76 -15.51 -3.54 -8.94
N ARG A 77 -14.67 -2.68 -9.51
CA ARG A 77 -13.32 -3.00 -9.99
C ARG A 77 -12.35 -3.06 -8.82
N TYR A 78 -11.41 -4.00 -8.88
CA TYR A 78 -10.25 -4.01 -8.00
C TYR A 78 -9.02 -4.59 -8.69
N PHE A 79 -7.84 -4.22 -8.20
CA PHE A 79 -6.57 -4.77 -8.65
C PHE A 79 -5.97 -5.67 -7.59
N VAL A 80 -5.44 -6.82 -8.01
CA VAL A 80 -4.69 -7.76 -7.17
C VAL A 80 -3.25 -7.80 -7.65
N CYS A 81 -2.31 -7.47 -6.78
CA CYS A 81 -0.90 -7.41 -7.10
C CYS A 81 -0.13 -8.39 -6.21
N ASP A 82 0.32 -9.51 -6.80
CA ASP A 82 0.91 -10.66 -6.11
C ASP A 82 2.44 -10.71 -6.16
N ARG A 83 3.10 -9.67 -6.70
CA ARG A 83 4.55 -9.61 -6.92
C ARG A 83 5.39 -10.02 -5.71
N TYR A 84 4.95 -9.67 -4.50
CA TYR A 84 5.66 -9.95 -3.24
C TYR A 84 4.91 -10.95 -2.36
N TRP A 85 3.81 -11.51 -2.84
CA TRP A 85 2.93 -12.33 -2.03
C TRP A 85 3.61 -13.63 -1.59
N GLN A 86 3.68 -13.84 -0.28
CA GLN A 86 4.15 -15.09 0.31
C GLN A 86 2.95 -15.85 0.88
N PRO A 87 2.33 -16.79 0.13
CA PRO A 87 1.20 -17.56 0.64
C PRO A 87 1.58 -18.44 1.83
N GLN A 88 2.87 -18.75 1.98
CA GLN A 88 3.42 -19.48 3.11
C GLN A 88 4.78 -18.88 3.49
N ARG A 89 4.85 -18.14 4.60
CA ARG A 89 6.07 -17.58 5.16
C ARG A 89 6.88 -18.65 5.93
N PRO A 90 8.16 -18.38 6.27
CA PRO A 90 9.01 -19.32 7.01
C PRO A 90 8.46 -19.74 8.38
N ASP A 91 7.63 -18.91 9.00
CA ASP A 91 6.95 -19.18 10.28
C ASP A 91 5.67 -20.04 10.12
N GLY A 92 5.30 -20.40 8.89
CA GLY A 92 4.13 -21.19 8.59
C GLY A 92 2.83 -20.40 8.44
N SER A 93 2.87 -19.07 8.55
CA SER A 93 1.71 -18.19 8.35
C SER A 93 1.63 -17.68 6.89
N PRO A 94 0.44 -17.34 6.37
CA PRO A 94 0.34 -16.58 5.13
C PRO A 94 0.82 -15.14 5.35
N GLY A 95 1.32 -14.49 4.29
CA GLY A 95 1.57 -13.06 4.31
C GLY A 95 0.28 -12.26 4.63
N PRO A 96 0.40 -10.98 5.00
CA PRO A 96 -0.76 -10.13 5.20
C PRO A 96 -1.36 -9.66 3.86
N ILE A 97 -2.64 -9.26 3.88
CA ILE A 97 -3.25 -8.52 2.78
C ILE A 97 -3.18 -7.03 3.10
N PHE A 98 -2.60 -6.31 2.16
CA PHE A 98 -2.44 -4.88 2.15
C PHE A 98 -3.56 -4.29 1.29
N PHE A 99 -4.61 -3.80 1.94
CA PHE A 99 -5.84 -3.37 1.29
C PHE A 99 -5.92 -1.84 1.20
N TYR A 100 -5.83 -1.30 -0.01
CA TYR A 100 -6.03 0.12 -0.27
C TYR A 100 -7.50 0.39 -0.59
N VAL A 101 -8.11 1.26 0.22
CA VAL A 101 -9.46 1.78 0.00
C VAL A 101 -9.39 2.91 -1.01
N GLY A 102 -9.78 2.64 -2.26
CA GLY A 102 -9.87 3.67 -3.30
C GLY A 102 -10.74 4.84 -2.84
N ASN A 103 -10.42 6.02 -3.33
CA ASN A 103 -11.08 7.27 -3.00
C ASN A 103 -11.64 7.92 -4.28
N GLU A 104 -11.54 9.23 -4.47
CA GLU A 104 -12.35 10.01 -5.43
C GLU A 104 -11.79 10.06 -6.87
N ALA A 105 -11.17 8.97 -7.35
CA ALA A 105 -10.68 8.89 -8.74
C ALA A 105 -10.57 7.45 -9.23
N ASP A 106 -10.21 7.29 -10.50
CA ASP A 106 -9.87 6.00 -11.10
C ASP A 106 -8.74 5.33 -10.30
N VAL A 107 -8.96 4.08 -9.90
CA VAL A 107 -8.06 3.36 -8.99
C VAL A 107 -6.65 3.16 -9.58
N THR A 108 -6.50 3.15 -10.90
CA THR A 108 -5.19 3.02 -11.56
C THR A 108 -4.22 4.12 -11.18
N LEU A 109 -4.73 5.32 -10.87
CA LEU A 109 -3.94 6.43 -10.34
C LEU A 109 -3.26 6.04 -9.03
N TYR A 110 -4.00 5.41 -8.11
CA TYR A 110 -3.51 5.04 -6.79
C TYR A 110 -2.55 3.84 -6.84
N VAL A 111 -2.80 2.88 -7.73
CA VAL A 111 -1.87 1.77 -7.97
C VAL A 111 -0.50 2.30 -8.40
N ASN A 112 -0.49 3.31 -9.28
CA ASN A 112 0.74 3.88 -9.83
C ASN A 112 1.43 4.90 -8.91
N ALA A 113 0.70 5.53 -7.97
CA ALA A 113 1.22 6.61 -7.13
C ALA A 113 1.53 6.19 -5.67
N THR A 114 0.98 5.08 -5.18
CA THR A 114 1.10 4.69 -3.76
C THR A 114 2.34 3.84 -3.49
N GLY A 115 3.53 4.46 -3.56
CA GLY A 115 4.82 3.78 -3.40
C GLY A 115 5.00 3.01 -2.07
N LEU A 116 4.53 3.57 -0.96
CA LEU A 116 4.72 2.98 0.38
C LEU A 116 4.11 1.58 0.52
N MET A 117 2.98 1.33 -0.15
CA MET A 117 2.34 0.01 -0.17
C MET A 117 3.23 -1.04 -0.84
N TRP A 118 3.90 -0.66 -1.94
CA TRP A 118 4.81 -1.52 -2.68
C TRP A 118 6.11 -1.80 -1.95
N GLU A 119 6.70 -0.76 -1.35
CA GLU A 119 7.94 -0.87 -0.59
C GLU A 119 7.76 -1.79 0.62
N ASN A 120 6.69 -1.60 1.40
CA ASN A 120 6.43 -2.45 2.56
C ASN A 120 5.99 -3.86 2.16
N ALA A 121 5.24 -4.04 1.06
CA ALA A 121 4.79 -5.38 0.67
C ALA A 121 5.95 -6.36 0.45
N ALA A 122 7.10 -5.88 -0.01
CA ALA A 122 8.31 -6.69 -0.15
C ALA A 122 8.81 -7.25 1.20
N ASP A 123 8.86 -6.40 2.24
CA ASP A 123 9.35 -6.77 3.57
C ASP A 123 8.37 -7.69 4.31
N PHE A 124 7.07 -7.45 4.14
CA PHE A 124 6.03 -8.23 4.82
C PHE A 124 5.63 -9.50 4.06
N GLY A 125 6.02 -9.63 2.80
CA GLY A 125 5.56 -10.71 1.91
C GLY A 125 4.06 -10.57 1.60
N ALA A 126 3.58 -9.34 1.44
CA ALA A 126 2.15 -9.02 1.41
C ALA A 126 1.52 -9.13 0.02
N LEU A 127 0.23 -9.48 -0.02
CA LEU A 127 -0.61 -9.36 -1.21
C LEU A 127 -1.20 -7.95 -1.20
N ILE A 128 -1.07 -7.20 -2.28
CA ILE A 128 -1.66 -5.87 -2.35
C ILE A 128 -2.98 -5.95 -3.12
N VAL A 129 -4.03 -5.35 -2.57
CA VAL A 129 -5.32 -5.20 -3.20
C VAL A 129 -5.73 -3.73 -3.21
N PHE A 130 -6.02 -3.19 -4.39
CA PHE A 130 -6.58 -1.85 -4.54
C PHE A 130 -8.03 -1.95 -4.98
N ALA A 131 -8.97 -1.61 -4.09
CA ALA A 131 -10.39 -1.60 -4.43
C ALA A 131 -10.81 -0.21 -4.92
N GLU A 132 -11.49 -0.13 -6.06
CA GLU A 132 -11.98 1.15 -6.58
C GLU A 132 -13.21 1.62 -5.80
N HIS A 133 -13.27 2.90 -5.45
CA HIS A 133 -14.45 3.46 -4.81
C HIS A 133 -15.64 3.46 -5.76
N ARG A 134 -16.84 3.11 -5.27
CA ARG A 134 -18.09 3.23 -6.06
C ARG A 134 -18.27 4.66 -6.58
N TYR A 135 -18.84 4.80 -7.77
CA TYR A 135 -19.02 6.06 -8.53
C TYR A 135 -17.76 6.66 -9.16
N TYR A 136 -16.61 6.01 -9.05
CA TYR A 136 -15.36 6.46 -9.67
C TYR A 136 -14.79 5.43 -10.63
N GLY A 137 -13.99 5.90 -11.59
CA GLY A 137 -13.37 5.07 -12.61
C GLY A 137 -14.40 4.28 -13.42
N GLN A 138 -14.35 2.97 -13.31
CA GLN A 138 -15.26 2.06 -14.02
C GLN A 138 -16.25 1.37 -13.06
N SER A 139 -16.20 1.67 -11.77
CA SER A 139 -17.07 1.09 -10.74
C SER A 139 -18.32 1.95 -10.56
N VAL A 140 -19.20 1.92 -11.56
CA VAL A 140 -20.40 2.77 -11.63
C VAL A 140 -21.66 1.91 -11.39
N PRO A 141 -22.38 2.13 -10.27
CA PRO A 141 -23.69 1.53 -10.02
C PRO A 141 -24.79 1.99 -10.98
#